data_AF-A0AAD7AC61-F1
#
_entry.id   AF-A0AAD7AC61-F1
#
_cell.length_a   1.000
_cell.length_b   1.000
_cell.length_c   1.000
_cell.angle_alpha   90.00
_cell.angle_beta   90.00
_cell.angle_gamma   90.00
#
_symmetry.space_group_name_H-M   'P 1'
#
loop_
_entity.id
_entity.type
_entity.pdbx_description
1 polymer ?
#
loop_
_entity_poly.entity_id
_entity_poly.type
_entity_poly.pdbx_seq_one_letter_code
_entity_poly.pdbx_strand_id
1 'polypeptide(L)'
;MFSKRCRSTPLASLEPTMHRFVELCVDMRKGRTAKGELMQYKNIAQNNKGAIEAVITRFVQLAGQKVRAAVRVDLDDLEASKTPESILPGAVSGDQSTDRTDRTRVTPWLKFLWESYRTSLKTLKNNARLDQTITQQAFKFCLKHNRKVELRRLYETLRLHLSNVA
;
A
#
# COMPACT_ATOMS: atom_id res chain seq x y z
N MET A 1 16.48 -10.52 -5.85
CA MET A 1 16.03 -11.81 -6.42
C MET A 1 16.38 -11.91 -7.90
N PHE A 2 16.46 -10.78 -8.61
CA PHE A 2 16.91 -10.75 -10.01
C PHE A 2 18.44 -10.61 -10.13
N SER A 3 19.15 -11.73 -10.02
CA SER A 3 20.55 -11.84 -10.49
C SER A 3 20.61 -11.68 -12.01
N LYS A 4 21.79 -11.44 -12.60
CA LYS A 4 22.02 -11.34 -14.06
C LYS A 4 21.36 -12.49 -14.86
N ARG A 5 21.17 -13.66 -14.22
CA ARG A 5 20.53 -14.87 -14.75
C ARG A 5 19.01 -14.76 -14.98
N CYS A 6 18.29 -13.81 -14.39
CA CYS A 6 16.85 -13.63 -14.61
C CYS A 6 16.48 -12.88 -15.89
N ARG A 7 17.47 -12.27 -16.59
CA ARG A 7 17.20 -11.56 -17.85
C ARG A 7 16.87 -12.49 -19.01
N SER A 8 17.24 -13.76 -18.90
CA SER A 8 16.97 -14.80 -19.91
C SER A 8 15.70 -15.61 -19.62
N THR A 9 15.04 -15.41 -18.47
CA THR A 9 13.81 -16.12 -18.12
C THR A 9 12.62 -15.51 -18.85
N PRO A 10 11.74 -16.32 -19.49
CA PRO A 10 10.53 -15.80 -20.12
C PRO A 10 9.66 -15.01 -19.13
N LEU A 11 9.17 -13.85 -19.56
CA LEU A 11 8.34 -12.97 -18.73
C LEU A 11 7.09 -13.68 -18.18
N ALA A 12 6.49 -14.57 -18.96
CA ALA A 12 5.33 -15.37 -18.57
C ALA A 12 5.58 -16.25 -17.33
N SER A 13 6.80 -16.75 -17.15
CA SER A 13 7.19 -17.52 -15.96
C SER A 13 7.56 -16.62 -14.77
N LEU A 14 7.92 -15.37 -15.06
CA LEU A 14 8.35 -14.41 -14.05
C LEU A 14 7.16 -13.77 -13.32
N GLU A 15 6.04 -13.58 -14.01
CA GLU A 15 4.86 -12.92 -13.45
C GLU A 15 4.26 -13.66 -12.22
N PRO A 16 4.01 -14.98 -12.24
CA PRO A 16 3.51 -15.70 -11.06
C PRO A 16 4.51 -15.65 -9.88
N THR A 17 5.80 -15.75 -10.18
CA THR A 17 6.87 -15.62 -9.18
C THR A 17 6.83 -14.23 -8.54
N MET A 18 6.63 -13.19 -9.35
CA MET A 18 6.54 -11.83 -8.86
C MET A 18 5.27 -11.60 -8.02
N HIS A 19 4.13 -12.19 -8.39
CA HIS A 19 2.92 -12.16 -7.56
C HIS A 19 3.17 -12.74 -6.16
N ARG A 20 3.82 -13.91 -6.07
CA ARG A 20 4.17 -14.50 -4.78
C ARG A 20 5.18 -13.66 -4.00
N PHE A 21 6.14 -13.06 -4.70
CA PHE A 21 7.12 -12.17 -4.08
C PHE A 21 6.48 -10.93 -3.45
N VAL A 22 5.57 -10.24 -4.15
CA VAL A 22 4.90 -9.05 -3.60
C VAL A 22 4.00 -9.40 -2.42
N GLU A 23 3.37 -10.58 -2.44
CA GLU A 23 2.60 -11.09 -1.31
C GLU A 23 3.44 -11.25 -0.05
N LEU A 24 4.57 -11.95 -0.17
CA LEU A 24 5.54 -12.09 0.94
C LEU A 24 6.06 -10.73 1.43
N CYS A 25 6.30 -9.79 0.52
CA CYS A 25 6.73 -8.45 0.91
C CYS A 25 5.66 -7.69 1.69
N VAL A 26 4.38 -7.85 1.35
CA VAL A 26 3.27 -7.25 2.08
C VAL A 26 3.13 -7.89 3.46
N ASP A 27 3.17 -9.22 3.53
CA ASP A 27 3.06 -9.97 4.80
C ASP A 27 4.16 -9.58 5.79
N MET A 28 5.40 -9.48 5.31
CA MET A 28 6.55 -9.08 6.12
C MET A 28 6.72 -7.55 6.25
N ARG A 29 5.83 -6.75 5.66
CA ARG A 29 5.92 -5.28 5.56
C ARG A 29 7.26 -4.76 4.99
N LYS A 30 7.88 -5.51 4.07
CA LYS A 30 9.16 -5.17 3.42
C LYS A 30 8.97 -4.28 2.20
N GLY A 31 8.35 -3.11 2.38
CA GLY A 31 7.99 -2.20 1.29
C GLY A 31 9.19 -1.65 0.50
N ARG A 32 10.33 -1.44 1.17
CA ARG A 32 11.58 -1.01 0.52
C ARG A 32 12.12 -2.07 -0.44
N THR A 33 12.04 -3.34 -0.04
CA THR A 33 12.44 -4.48 -0.87
C THR A 33 11.50 -4.61 -2.07
N ALA A 34 10.18 -4.52 -1.85
CA ALA A 34 9.20 -4.53 -2.92
C ALA A 34 9.48 -3.44 -3.96
N LYS A 35 9.74 -2.20 -3.53
CA LYS A 35 10.09 -1.09 -4.42
C LYS A 35 11.30 -1.39 -5.31
N GLY A 36 12.38 -1.92 -4.75
CA GLY A 36 13.60 -2.24 -5.50
C GLY A 36 13.37 -3.30 -6.57
N GLU A 37 12.66 -4.37 -6.23
CA GLU A 37 12.39 -5.49 -7.15
C GLU A 37 11.30 -5.13 -8.18
N LEU A 38 10.29 -4.35 -7.83
CA LEU A 38 9.28 -3.84 -8.77
C LEU A 38 9.89 -2.93 -9.83
N MET A 39 10.86 -2.09 -9.46
CA MET A 39 11.59 -1.25 -10.42
C MET A 39 12.45 -2.09 -11.38
N GLN A 40 13.07 -3.16 -10.89
CA GLN A 40 13.81 -4.09 -11.75
C GLN A 40 12.87 -4.83 -12.71
N TYR A 41 11.75 -5.33 -12.21
CA TYR A 41 10.76 -6.04 -13.02
C TYR A 41 10.11 -5.15 -14.07
N LYS A 42 9.83 -3.89 -13.75
CA LYS A 42 9.40 -2.88 -14.75
C LYS A 42 10.36 -2.81 -15.94
N ASN A 43 11.67 -2.80 -15.68
CA ASN A 43 12.67 -2.72 -16.75
C ASN A 43 12.70 -4.00 -17.60
N ILE A 44 12.50 -5.17 -16.99
CA ILE A 44 12.41 -6.45 -17.70
C ILE A 44 11.11 -6.49 -18.54
N ALA A 45 10.00 -6.04 -17.98
CA ALA A 45 8.68 -6.01 -18.60
C ALA A 45 8.43 -4.77 -19.48
N GLN A 46 9.46 -4.02 -19.89
CA GLN A 46 9.30 -2.74 -20.59
C GLN A 46 8.41 -2.82 -21.85
N ASN A 47 8.46 -3.95 -22.56
CA ASN A 47 7.69 -4.21 -23.79
C ASN A 47 6.29 -4.80 -23.51
N ASN A 48 6.00 -5.17 -22.26
CA ASN A 48 4.72 -5.73 -21.86
C ASN A 48 4.21 -4.99 -20.62
N LYS A 49 3.55 -3.85 -20.87
CA LYS A 49 2.99 -2.99 -19.83
C LYS A 49 1.93 -3.72 -18.98
N GLY A 50 1.20 -4.69 -19.53
CA GLY A 50 0.20 -5.46 -18.81
C GLY A 50 0.79 -6.31 -17.67
N ALA A 51 1.98 -6.87 -17.86
CA ALA A 51 2.64 -7.70 -16.85
C ALA A 51 3.02 -6.92 -15.58
N ILE A 52 3.54 -5.69 -15.73
CA ILE A 52 3.83 -4.82 -14.58
C ILE A 52 2.54 -4.29 -13.94
N GLU A 53 1.53 -4.00 -14.76
CA GLU A 53 0.23 -3.54 -14.26
C GLU A 53 -0.45 -4.58 -13.35
N ALA A 54 -0.46 -5.84 -13.75
CA ALA A 54 -1.04 -6.94 -12.98
C ALA A 54 -0.38 -7.08 -11.60
N VAL A 55 0.95 -7.08 -11.57
CA VAL A 55 1.73 -7.19 -10.33
C VAL A 55 1.50 -6.00 -9.41
N ILE A 56 1.52 -4.77 -9.93
CA ILE A 56 1.28 -3.56 -9.13
C ILE A 56 -0.14 -3.55 -8.56
N THR A 57 -1.12 -3.95 -9.37
CA THR A 57 -2.52 -4.09 -8.94
C THR A 57 -2.63 -5.06 -7.77
N ARG A 58 -2.02 -6.24 -7.88
CA ARG A 58 -2.00 -7.23 -6.80
C ARG A 58 -1.31 -6.68 -5.54
N PHE A 59 -0.18 -6.01 -5.68
CA PHE A 59 0.56 -5.43 -4.56
C PHE A 59 -0.28 -4.44 -3.75
N VAL A 60 -0.95 -3.50 -4.42
CA VAL A 60 -1.82 -2.51 -3.79
C VAL A 60 -3.06 -3.17 -3.18
N GLN A 61 -3.68 -4.14 -3.87
CA GLN A 61 -4.82 -4.88 -3.35
C GLN A 61 -4.49 -5.60 -2.04
N LEU A 62 -3.35 -6.30 -1.98
CA LEU A 62 -2.90 -7.02 -0.78
C LEU A 62 -2.61 -6.05 0.37
N ALA A 63 -1.92 -4.94 0.11
CA ALA A 63 -1.70 -3.90 1.12
C ALA A 63 -3.03 -3.33 1.66
N GLY A 64 -4.01 -3.10 0.78
CA GLY A 64 -5.34 -2.67 1.17
C GLY A 64 -6.12 -3.70 1.99
N GLN A 65 -5.97 -4.99 1.69
CA GLN A 65 -6.55 -6.07 2.49
C GLN A 65 -5.97 -6.10 3.91
N LYS A 66 -4.67 -5.89 4.07
CA LYS A 66 -4.04 -5.83 5.40
C LYS A 66 -4.54 -4.66 6.24
N VAL A 67 -4.78 -3.48 5.62
CA VAL A 67 -5.43 -2.36 6.31
C VAL A 67 -6.84 -2.74 6.77
N ARG A 68 -7.66 -3.34 5.90
CA ARG A 68 -9.02 -3.76 6.27
C ARG A 68 -9.03 -4.79 7.40
N ALA A 69 -8.13 -5.77 7.34
CA ALA A 69 -7.98 -6.76 8.40
C ALA A 69 -7.55 -6.11 9.72
N ALA A 70 -6.57 -5.19 9.68
CA ALA A 70 -6.12 -4.49 10.88
C ALA A 70 -7.23 -3.65 11.53
N VAL A 71 -8.03 -2.94 10.73
CA VAL A 71 -9.19 -2.17 11.22
C VAL A 71 -10.26 -3.10 11.81
N ARG A 72 -10.56 -4.24 11.17
CA ARG A 72 -11.58 -5.16 11.68
C ARG A 72 -11.19 -5.76 13.03
N VAL A 73 -9.95 -6.21 13.18
CA VAL A 73 -9.50 -6.78 14.47
C VAL A 73 -9.53 -5.73 15.57
N ASP A 74 -9.23 -4.46 15.26
CA ASP A 74 -9.32 -3.36 16.22
C ASP A 74 -10.77 -3.14 16.72
N LEU A 75 -11.75 -3.24 15.82
CA LEU A 75 -13.17 -3.18 16.18
C LEU A 75 -13.60 -4.38 17.04
N ASP A 76 -13.21 -5.60 16.66
CA ASP A 76 -13.57 -6.83 17.39
C ASP A 76 -12.98 -6.81 18.82
N ASP A 77 -11.73 -6.34 19.00
CA ASP A 77 -11.08 -6.21 20.32
C ASP A 77 -11.79 -5.13 21.19
N LEU A 78 -12.21 -4.01 20.59
CA LEU A 78 -12.92 -2.97 21.29
C LEU A 78 -14.31 -3.44 21.77
N GLU A 79 -14.98 -4.29 21.00
CA GLU A 79 -16.24 -4.93 21.40
C GLU A 79 -16.05 -5.93 22.56
N ALA A 80 -14.99 -6.74 22.53
CA ALA A 80 -14.67 -7.69 23.60
C ALA A 80 -14.30 -7.02 24.94
N SER A 81 -13.71 -5.82 24.90
CA SER A 81 -13.28 -5.06 26.10
C SER A 81 -14.42 -4.38 26.89
N LYS A 82 -15.67 -4.44 26.40
CA LYS A 82 -16.86 -3.82 27.03
C LYS A 82 -17.51 -4.66 28.14
N THR A 83 -16.75 -5.55 28.80
CA THR A 83 -17.23 -6.31 29.97
C THR A 83 -17.33 -5.42 31.22
N PRO A 84 -18.30 -5.67 32.12
CA PRO A 84 -18.63 -4.76 33.23
C PRO A 84 -17.50 -4.55 34.25
N GLU A 85 -16.43 -5.34 34.23
CA GLU A 85 -15.23 -5.15 35.05
C GLU A 85 -14.38 -3.93 34.64
N SER A 86 -14.53 -3.40 33.41
CA SER A 86 -13.77 -2.21 32.95
C SER A 86 -14.44 -0.87 33.28
N ILE A 87 -15.65 -0.87 33.84
CA ILE A 87 -16.43 0.33 34.16
C ILE A 87 -15.92 1.05 35.43
N LEU A 88 -15.11 0.39 36.25
CA LEU A 88 -14.59 0.92 37.52
C LEU A 88 -13.08 1.22 37.47
N PRO A 89 -12.59 1.93 36.44
CA PRO A 89 -11.83 3.16 36.71
C PRO A 89 -11.96 4.18 35.55
N GLY A 90 -13.19 4.59 35.18
CA GLY A 90 -13.44 5.39 33.97
C GLY A 90 -13.65 6.90 34.13
N ALA A 91 -13.52 7.48 35.33
CA ALA A 91 -13.86 8.89 35.57
C ALA A 91 -12.86 9.91 34.98
N VAL A 92 -11.79 9.49 34.32
CA VAL A 92 -10.83 10.39 33.65
C VAL A 92 -10.39 9.78 32.31
N SER A 93 -10.66 10.52 31.22
CA SER A 93 -10.19 10.29 29.83
C SER A 93 -10.94 9.28 28.97
N GLY A 94 -12.18 9.63 28.57
CA GLY A 94 -13.02 8.89 27.62
C GLY A 94 -12.57 8.87 26.15
N ASP A 95 -11.27 8.94 25.83
CA ASP A 95 -10.79 8.88 24.43
C ASP A 95 -9.35 8.31 24.25
N GLN A 96 -8.68 7.86 25.32
CA GLN A 96 -7.26 7.50 25.23
C GLN A 96 -6.98 6.03 24.85
N SER A 97 -7.91 5.09 25.06
CA SER A 97 -7.67 3.66 24.79
C SER A 97 -7.80 3.30 23.30
N THR A 98 -8.77 3.89 22.61
CA THR A 98 -9.01 3.75 21.17
C THR A 98 -7.87 4.35 20.35
N ASP A 99 -7.47 5.61 20.61
CA ASP A 99 -6.39 6.30 19.88
C ASP A 99 -5.01 5.62 20.04
N ARG A 100 -4.74 4.96 21.19
CA ARG A 100 -3.50 4.21 21.41
C ARG A 100 -3.42 2.93 20.58
N THR A 101 -4.54 2.20 20.47
CA THR A 101 -4.60 0.93 19.73
C THR A 101 -4.57 1.16 18.21
N ASP A 102 -5.29 2.18 17.74
CA ASP A 102 -5.27 2.65 16.35
C ASP A 102 -3.86 3.09 15.90
N ARG A 103 -3.12 3.79 16.78
CA ARG A 103 -1.74 4.24 16.52
C ARG A 103 -0.73 3.10 16.45
N THR A 104 -0.93 2.03 17.20
CA THR A 104 0.03 0.92 17.28
C THR A 104 -0.26 -0.18 16.25
N ARG A 105 -1.52 -0.44 15.89
CA ARG A 105 -1.89 -1.54 14.99
C ARG A 105 -2.27 -1.08 13.58
N VAL A 106 -3.19 -0.13 13.47
CA VAL A 106 -3.76 0.30 12.18
C VAL A 106 -2.82 1.26 11.46
N THR A 107 -2.26 2.23 12.18
CA THR A 107 -1.40 3.27 11.61
C THR A 107 -0.17 2.74 10.85
N PRO A 108 0.55 1.70 11.31
CA PRO A 108 1.63 1.10 10.52
C PRO A 108 1.17 0.56 9.15
N TRP A 109 -0.02 -0.05 9.09
CA TRP A 109 -0.58 -0.54 7.82
C TRP A 109 -1.06 0.59 6.92
N LEU A 110 -1.62 1.68 7.48
CA LEU A 110 -1.95 2.88 6.72
C LEU A 110 -0.69 3.51 6.09
N LYS A 111 0.40 3.63 6.86
CA LYS A 111 1.70 4.10 6.35
C LYS A 111 2.24 3.20 5.26
N PHE A 112 2.15 1.88 5.44
CA PHE A 112 2.60 0.90 4.45
C PHE A 112 1.78 0.98 3.15
N LEU A 113 0.46 1.08 3.24
CA LEU A 113 -0.42 1.23 2.09
C LEU A 113 -0.14 2.54 1.34
N TRP A 114 0.06 3.64 2.07
CA TRP A 114 0.46 4.92 1.46
C TRP A 114 1.77 4.81 0.67
N GLU A 115 2.80 4.20 1.25
CA GLU A 115 4.08 4.03 0.56
C GLU A 115 3.99 3.03 -0.61
N SER A 116 3.02 2.10 -0.54
CA SER A 116 2.67 1.20 -1.65
C SER A 116 2.05 1.97 -2.82
N TYR A 117 1.15 2.92 -2.56
CA TYR A 117 0.63 3.83 -3.60
C TYR A 117 1.75 4.67 -4.21
N ARG A 118 2.61 5.31 -3.41
CA ARG A 118 3.75 6.10 -3.94
C ARG A 118 4.69 5.28 -4.79
N THR A 119 5.01 4.06 -4.35
CA THR A 119 5.84 3.12 -5.12
C THR A 119 5.17 2.78 -6.44
N SER A 120 3.87 2.49 -6.42
CA SER A 120 3.09 2.15 -7.61
C SER A 120 3.06 3.29 -8.63
N LEU A 121 2.72 4.51 -8.21
CA LEU A 121 2.72 5.70 -9.07
C LEU A 121 4.10 5.97 -9.68
N LYS A 122 5.18 5.83 -8.88
CA LYS A 122 6.55 6.00 -9.37
C LYS A 122 6.92 4.94 -10.40
N THR A 123 6.54 3.68 -10.17
CA THR A 123 6.79 2.58 -11.11
C THR A 123 5.98 2.78 -12.39
N LEU A 124 4.75 3.28 -12.30
CA LEU A 124 3.81 3.40 -13.42
C LEU A 124 3.85 4.74 -14.17
N LYS A 125 4.72 5.69 -13.84
CA LYS A 125 4.75 7.07 -14.39
C LYS A 125 4.57 7.20 -15.92
N ASN A 126 4.92 6.20 -16.73
CA ASN A 126 4.79 6.23 -18.20
C ASN A 126 3.59 5.40 -18.73
N ASN A 127 2.65 5.06 -17.85
CA ASN A 127 1.53 4.18 -18.14
C ASN A 127 0.20 4.78 -17.66
N ALA A 128 -0.41 5.59 -18.54
CA ALA A 128 -1.50 6.50 -18.18
C ALA A 128 -2.74 5.82 -17.59
N ARG A 129 -3.13 4.63 -18.08
CA ARG A 129 -4.40 3.99 -17.69
C ARG A 129 -4.38 3.47 -16.25
N LEU A 130 -3.34 2.74 -15.86
CA LEU A 130 -3.24 2.22 -14.50
C LEU A 130 -2.86 3.32 -13.50
N ASP A 131 -2.05 4.31 -13.92
CA ASP A 131 -1.67 5.45 -13.09
C ASP A 131 -2.90 6.24 -12.61
N GLN A 132 -3.90 6.47 -13.48
CA GLN A 132 -5.15 7.13 -13.11
C GLN A 132 -5.94 6.34 -12.06
N THR A 133 -6.02 5.01 -12.20
CA THR A 133 -6.74 4.15 -11.27
C THR A 133 -6.09 4.16 -9.88
N ILE A 134 -4.76 4.01 -9.82
CA ILE A 134 -3.99 4.06 -8.57
C ILE A 134 -4.09 5.44 -7.93
N THR A 135 -4.05 6.51 -8.73
CA THR A 135 -4.23 7.88 -8.27
C THR A 135 -5.59 8.08 -7.59
N GLN A 136 -6.67 7.64 -8.23
CA GLN A 136 -8.02 7.72 -7.64
C GLN A 136 -8.15 6.92 -6.34
N GLN A 137 -7.55 5.72 -6.29
CA GLN A 137 -7.52 4.91 -5.06
C GLN A 137 -6.74 5.61 -3.94
N ALA A 138 -5.60 6.23 -4.25
CA ALA A 138 -4.81 6.98 -3.30
C ALA A 138 -5.57 8.21 -2.75
N PHE A 139 -6.32 8.94 -3.59
CA PHE A 139 -7.21 10.02 -3.14
C PHE A 139 -8.29 9.51 -2.19
N LYS A 140 -9.00 8.44 -2.56
CA LYS A 140 -10.02 7.82 -1.69
C LYS A 140 -9.43 7.37 -0.35
N PHE A 141 -8.23 6.79 -0.37
CA PHE A 141 -7.49 6.44 0.85
C PHE A 141 -7.21 7.66 1.72
N CYS A 142 -6.71 8.75 1.13
CA CYS A 142 -6.38 9.95 1.87
C CYS A 142 -7.62 10.59 2.51
N LEU A 143 -8.74 10.63 1.79
CA LEU A 143 -10.02 11.13 2.31
C LEU A 143 -10.57 10.23 3.42
N LYS A 144 -10.63 8.92 3.19
CA LYS A 144 -11.18 7.95 4.14
C LYS A 144 -10.46 7.94 5.49
N HIS A 145 -9.14 8.14 5.50
CA HIS A 145 -8.32 8.08 6.72
C HIS A 145 -7.79 9.47 7.16
N ASN A 146 -8.40 10.55 6.66
CA ASN A 146 -8.08 11.95 7.01
C ASN A 146 -6.57 12.30 6.91
N ARG A 147 -5.89 11.79 5.87
CA ARG A 147 -4.43 11.89 5.65
C ARG A 147 -4.06 13.18 4.92
N LYS A 148 -4.24 14.33 5.58
CA LYS A 148 -4.04 15.67 4.98
C LYS A 148 -2.63 15.90 4.42
N VAL A 149 -1.60 15.39 5.08
CA VAL A 149 -0.20 15.55 4.64
C VAL A 149 0.07 14.74 3.38
N GLU A 150 -0.37 13.49 3.36
CA GLU A 150 -0.25 12.60 2.20
C GLU A 150 -1.04 13.13 1.01
N LEU A 151 -2.24 13.67 1.23
CA LEU A 151 -3.05 14.31 0.19
C LEU A 151 -2.30 15.46 -0.49
N ARG A 152 -1.68 16.36 0.29
CA ARG A 152 -0.85 17.45 -0.25
C ARG A 152 0.34 16.92 -1.06
N ARG A 153 1.01 15.87 -0.56
CA ARG A 153 2.13 15.23 -1.27
C ARG A 153 1.69 14.56 -2.57
N LEU A 154 0.51 13.94 -2.59
CA LEU A 154 -0.07 13.33 -3.79
C LEU A 154 -0.33 14.40 -4.85
N TYR A 155 -0.97 15.51 -4.44
CA TYR A 155 -1.25 16.63 -5.33
C TYR A 155 0.03 17.21 -5.95
N GLU A 156 1.07 17.43 -5.14
CA GLU A 156 2.36 17.92 -5.65
C GLU A 156 3.01 16.95 -6.65
N THR A 157 2.95 15.65 -6.35
CA THR A 157 3.48 14.62 -7.26
C THR A 157 2.75 14.65 -8.61
N LEU A 158 1.43 14.78 -8.61
CA LEU A 158 0.62 14.86 -9.83
C LEU A 158 0.88 16.14 -10.61
N ARG A 159 1.01 17.28 -9.92
CA ARG A 159 1.36 18.56 -10.54
C ARG A 159 2.69 18.46 -11.29
N LEU A 160 3.71 17.88 -10.65
CA LEU A 160 5.01 17.62 -11.26
C LEU A 160 4.94 16.61 -12.42
N HIS A 161 4.06 15.62 -12.36
CA HIS A 161 3.87 14.70 -13.47
C HIS A 161 3.26 15.41 -14.68
N LEU A 162 2.23 16.24 -14.47
CA LEU A 162 1.59 17.01 -15.53
C LEU A 162 2.54 18.05 -16.15
N SER A 163 3.36 18.73 -15.35
CA SER A 163 4.32 19.71 -15.86
C SER A 163 5.48 19.10 -16.66
N ASN A 164 5.75 17.80 -16.51
CA ASN A 164 6.77 17.08 -17.27
C ASN A 164 6.21 16.41 -18.54
N VAL A 165 4.89 16.43 -18.72
CA VAL A 165 4.18 15.88 -19.89
C VAL A 165 3.77 16.99 -20.86
N ALA A 166 3.69 18.24 -20.38
CA ALA A 166 3.61 19.45 -21.19
C ALA A 166 5.00 19.84 -21.72
#